data_AF-A0A8T4MQV3-F1
#
_entry.id   AF-A0A8T4MQV3-F1
#
_cell.length_a   1.000
_cell.length_b   1.000
_cell.length_c   1.000
_cell.angle_alpha   90.00
_cell.angle_beta   90.00
_cell.angle_gamma   90.00
#
_symmetry.space_group_name_H-M   'P 1'
#
loop_
_entity.id
_entity.type
_entity.pdbx_description
1 polymer ?
#
loop_
_entity_poly.entity_id
_entity_poly.type
_entity_poly.pdbx_seq_one_letter_code
_entity_poly.pdbx_strand_id
1 'polypeptide(L)'
;MVKIKEQLKHFGYNAKERAYVYIGVIAGVITPIVGARYLLFNGIESDNLVGEAIAWGGALLANASPMVISPHLPVPFYTAMAGITAGTLAAHGSQRKRYEKERTLENLAKEASE
;
A
#
# COMPACT_ATOMS: atom_id res chain seq x y z
N MET A 1 -6.20 -2.77 13.77
CA MET A 1 -5.11 -3.56 13.15
C MET A 1 -5.19 -5.07 13.42
N VAL A 2 -5.60 -5.53 14.61
CA VAL A 2 -5.67 -6.97 14.97
C VAL A 2 -6.56 -7.79 14.01
N LYS A 3 -7.74 -7.27 13.62
CA LYS A 3 -8.67 -7.93 12.69
C LYS A 3 -8.11 -8.18 11.28
N ILE A 4 -7.34 -7.24 10.74
CA ILE A 4 -6.78 -7.37 9.38
C ILE A 4 -5.69 -8.45 9.34
N LYS A 5 -4.84 -8.52 10.38
CA LYS A 5 -3.80 -9.54 10.47
C LYS A 5 -4.39 -10.96 10.54
N GLU A 6 -5.50 -11.12 11.27
CA GLU A 6 -6.21 -12.39 11.37
C GLU A 6 -6.93 -12.76 10.07
N GLN A 7 -7.59 -11.80 9.40
CA GLN A 7 -8.19 -12.02 8.08
C GLN A 7 -7.14 -12.41 7.03
N LEU A 8 -6.02 -11.69 6.94
CA LEU A 8 -4.96 -12.03 5.98
C LEU A 8 -4.32 -13.39 6.27
N LYS A 9 -4.24 -13.79 7.55
CA LYS A 9 -3.83 -15.16 7.92
C LYS A 9 -4.87 -16.19 7.49
N HIS A 10 -6.16 -15.91 7.66
CA HIS A 10 -7.24 -16.79 7.24
C HIS A 10 -7.24 -17.01 5.72
N PHE A 11 -6.86 -16.00 4.93
CA PHE A 11 -6.66 -16.11 3.48
C PHE A 11 -5.38 -16.88 3.07
N GLY A 12 -4.62 -17.43 4.02
CA GLY A 12 -3.43 -18.26 3.75
C GLY A 12 -2.15 -17.47 3.49
N TYR A 13 -2.14 -16.15 3.73
CA TYR A 13 -0.94 -15.34 3.49
C TYR A 13 0.15 -15.56 4.55
N ASN A 14 1.37 -15.77 4.09
CA ASN A 14 2.56 -15.79 4.94
C ASN A 14 2.97 -14.35 5.37
N ALA A 15 4.05 -14.22 6.14
CA ALA A 15 4.51 -12.91 6.64
C ALA A 15 4.93 -11.95 5.50
N LYS A 16 5.57 -12.47 4.45
CA LYS A 16 6.01 -11.68 3.28
C LYS A 16 4.81 -11.19 2.46
N GLU A 17 3.83 -12.04 2.21
CA GLU A 17 2.60 -11.70 1.48
C GLU A 17 1.79 -10.65 2.23
N ARG A 18 1.71 -10.76 3.56
CA ARG A 18 1.12 -9.73 4.41
C ARG A 18 1.86 -8.39 4.30
N ALA A 19 3.19 -8.41 4.21
CA ALA A 19 3.98 -7.19 4.05
C ALA A 19 3.64 -6.43 2.75
N TYR A 20 3.37 -7.14 1.64
CA TYR A 20 2.93 -6.49 0.39
C TYR A 20 1.63 -5.71 0.56
N VAL A 21 0.66 -6.28 1.29
CA VAL A 21 -0.61 -5.59 1.58
C VAL A 21 -0.37 -4.32 2.41
N TYR A 22 0.43 -4.42 3.48
CA TYR A 22 0.74 -3.26 4.33
C TYR A 22 1.50 -2.16 3.56
N ILE A 23 2.50 -2.54 2.76
CA ILE A 23 3.25 -1.61 1.91
C ILE A 23 2.31 -0.94 0.91
N GLY A 24 1.39 -1.70 0.30
CA GLY A 24 0.37 -1.15 -0.59
C GLY A 24 -0.48 -0.08 0.08
N VAL A 25 -0.97 -0.33 1.31
CA VAL A 25 -1.74 0.66 2.08
C VAL A 25 -0.92 1.92 2.35
N ILE A 26 0.31 1.76 2.86
CA ILE A 26 1.20 2.87 3.20
C ILE A 26 1.51 3.70 1.95
N ALA A 27 1.85 3.05 0.84
CA ALA A 27 2.12 3.73 -0.43
C ALA A 27 0.87 4.45 -0.94
N GLY A 28 -0.31 3.85 -0.84
CA GLY A 28 -1.58 4.47 -1.22
C GLY A 28 -1.93 5.72 -0.42
N VAL A 29 -1.52 5.79 0.85
CA VAL A 29 -1.70 6.97 1.70
C VAL A 29 -0.64 8.05 1.41
N ILE A 30 0.62 7.66 1.21
CA ILE A 30 1.73 8.60 1.04
C ILE A 30 1.77 9.22 -0.36
N THR A 31 1.46 8.44 -1.40
CA THR A 31 1.54 8.89 -2.81
C THR A 31 0.83 10.22 -3.09
N PRO A 32 -0.43 10.44 -2.66
CA PRO A 32 -1.11 11.70 -2.93
C PRO A 32 -0.58 12.89 -2.09
N ILE A 33 0.06 12.64 -0.94
CA ILE A 33 0.77 13.67 -0.16
C ILE A 33 2.00 14.14 -0.94
N VAL A 34 2.80 13.19 -1.43
CA VAL A 34 3.96 13.47 -2.27
C VAL A 34 3.52 14.15 -3.57
N GLY A 35 2.44 13.67 -4.20
CA GLY A 35 1.85 14.30 -5.38
C GLY A 35 1.45 15.75 -5.13
N ALA A 36 0.75 16.05 -4.03
CA ALA A 36 0.38 17.42 -3.68
C ALA A 36 1.61 18.32 -3.44
N ARG A 37 2.67 17.80 -2.82
CA ARG A 37 3.94 18.55 -2.61
C ARG A 37 4.55 19.02 -3.92
N TYR A 38 4.54 18.19 -4.96
CA TYR A 38 5.16 18.50 -6.26
C TYR A 38 4.20 19.10 -7.29
N LEU A 39 2.88 18.97 -7.12
CA LEU A 39 1.88 19.55 -8.04
C LEU A 39 1.39 20.92 -7.58
N LEU A 40 1.12 21.08 -6.27
CA LEU A 40 0.50 22.30 -5.73
C LEU A 40 1.52 23.22 -5.05
N PHE A 41 2.58 22.65 -4.47
CA PHE A 41 3.57 23.40 -3.68
C PHE A 41 4.96 23.38 -4.31
N ASN A 42 5.08 23.12 -5.61
CA ASN A 42 6.35 23.01 -6.32
C ASN A 42 7.19 24.31 -6.27
N GLY A 43 6.51 25.47 -6.29
CA GLY A 43 7.15 26.79 -6.31
C GLY A 43 7.59 27.31 -4.94
N ILE A 44 7.36 26.56 -3.85
CA ILE A 44 7.91 26.92 -2.54
C ILE A 44 9.35 26.39 -2.49
N GLU A 45 10.31 27.29 -2.68
CA GLU A 45 11.74 27.00 -2.76
C GLU A 45 12.21 26.17 -1.55
N SER A 46 12.92 25.09 -1.85
CA SER A 46 13.53 24.14 -0.92
C SER A 46 14.75 24.68 -0.18
N ASP A 47 15.22 25.87 -0.54
CA ASP A 47 16.48 26.43 -0.04
C ASP A 47 16.36 26.97 1.40
N ASN A 48 15.16 26.88 1.96
CA ASN A 48 14.78 27.31 3.31
C ASN A 48 13.96 26.21 4.01
N LEU A 49 14.44 25.76 5.18
CA LEU A 49 13.81 24.78 6.07
C LEU A 49 12.33 25.08 6.40
N VAL A 50 11.99 26.36 6.57
CA VAL A 50 10.62 26.82 6.84
C VAL A 50 9.75 26.69 5.60
N GLY A 51 10.27 27.04 4.42
CA GLY A 51 9.56 26.87 3.14
C GLY A 51 9.25 25.40 2.88
N GLU A 52 10.21 24.53 3.11
CA GLU A 52 10.02 23.09 2.97
C GLU A 52 9.01 22.52 3.98
N ALA A 53 9.05 22.96 5.24
CA ALA A 53 8.08 22.56 6.26
C ALA A 53 6.64 23.01 5.92
N ILE A 54 6.47 24.23 5.39
CA ILE A 54 5.17 24.74 4.95
C ILE A 54 4.66 23.94 3.74
N ALA A 55 5.53 23.63 2.78
CA ALA A 55 5.14 22.87 1.59
C ALA A 55 4.68 21.44 1.94
N TRP A 56 5.42 20.75 2.82
CA TRP A 56 5.02 19.41 3.30
C TRP A 56 3.79 19.45 4.22
N GLY A 57 3.72 20.43 5.12
CA GLY A 57 2.55 20.64 5.98
C GLY A 57 1.28 20.97 5.19
N GLY A 58 1.40 21.84 4.19
CA GLY A 58 0.33 22.19 3.26
C GLY A 58 -0.12 21.00 2.41
N ALA A 59 0.81 20.16 1.94
CA ALA A 59 0.50 18.94 1.21
C ALA A 59 -0.25 17.91 2.09
N LEU A 60 0.16 17.74 3.35
CA LEU A 60 -0.54 16.91 4.33
C LEU A 60 -1.96 17.44 4.58
N LEU A 61 -2.11 18.74 4.81
CA LEU A 61 -3.40 19.37 5.06
C LEU A 61 -4.32 19.34 3.84
N ALA A 62 -3.82 19.55 2.62
CA ALA A 62 -4.59 19.45 1.39
C ALA A 62 -5.14 18.02 1.15
N ASN A 63 -4.44 17.00 1.66
CA ASN A 63 -4.89 15.61 1.59
C ASN A 63 -5.82 15.24 2.75
N ALA A 64 -5.69 15.89 3.91
CA ALA A 64 -6.58 15.68 5.06
C ALA A 64 -7.87 16.52 5.00
N SER A 65 -7.84 17.68 4.33
CA SER A 65 -8.96 18.61 4.26
C SER A 65 -10.23 18.03 3.62
N PRO A 66 -10.19 17.11 2.63
CA PRO A 66 -11.40 16.47 2.13
C PRO A 66 -12.10 15.62 3.20
N MET A 67 -11.36 15.09 4.18
CA MET A 67 -11.95 14.35 5.30
C MET A 67 -12.79 15.24 6.23
N VAL A 68 -12.51 16.55 6.27
CA VAL A 68 -13.18 17.52 7.14
C VAL A 68 -14.25 18.32 6.37
N ILE A 69 -14.00 18.64 5.11
CA ILE A 69 -14.80 19.61 4.34
C ILE A 69 -15.83 18.93 3.43
N SER A 70 -15.54 17.73 2.92
CA SER A 70 -16.40 17.08 1.92
C SER A 70 -16.47 15.57 2.17
N PRO A 71 -17.37 15.11 3.07
CA PRO A 71 -17.45 13.70 3.47
C PRO A 71 -17.78 12.73 2.32
N HIS A 72 -18.18 13.26 1.17
CA HIS A 72 -18.52 12.48 -0.03
C HIS A 72 -17.29 12.17 -0.92
N LEU A 73 -16.17 12.88 -0.74
CA LEU A 73 -14.95 12.73 -1.53
C LEU A 73 -13.70 12.60 -0.64
N PRO A 74 -13.58 11.53 0.17
CA PRO A 74 -12.36 11.26 0.88
C PRO A 74 -11.31 10.72 -0.10
N VAL A 75 -10.66 11.61 -0.86
CA VAL A 75 -9.47 11.33 -1.68
C VAL A 75 -8.46 10.40 -0.96
N PRO A 76 -8.09 10.64 0.32
CA PRO A 76 -7.20 9.73 1.05
C PRO A 76 -7.75 8.31 1.25
N PHE A 77 -9.08 8.12 1.25
CA PHE A 77 -9.69 6.80 1.34
C PHE A 77 -9.60 6.05 0.01
N TYR A 78 -9.87 6.72 -1.12
CA TYR A 78 -9.77 6.08 -2.44
C TYR A 78 -8.34 5.66 -2.77
N THR A 79 -7.34 6.49 -2.46
CA THR A 79 -5.94 6.16 -2.72
C THR A 79 -5.44 5.05 -1.77
N ALA A 80 -5.90 5.05 -0.51
CA ALA A 80 -5.64 3.94 0.40
C ALA A 80 -6.28 2.63 -0.09
N MET A 81 -7.52 2.67 -0.60
CA MET A 81 -8.20 1.50 -1.19
C MET A 81 -7.50 1.00 -2.45
N ALA A 82 -7.04 1.89 -3.32
CA ALA A 82 -6.22 1.55 -4.47
C ALA A 82 -4.90 0.89 -4.05
N GLY A 83 -4.24 1.44 -3.02
CA GLY A 83 -3.04 0.86 -2.42
C GLY A 83 -3.27 -0.52 -1.82
N ILE A 84 -4.36 -0.71 -1.07
CA ILE A 84 -4.79 -2.02 -0.54
C ILE A 84 -4.98 -3.02 -1.68
N THR A 85 -5.66 -2.60 -2.75
CA THR A 85 -5.96 -3.46 -3.90
C THR A 85 -4.67 -3.89 -4.60
N ALA A 86 -3.78 -2.95 -4.89
CA ALA A 86 -2.48 -3.22 -5.50
C ALA A 86 -1.61 -4.14 -4.62
N GLY A 87 -1.55 -3.88 -3.32
CA GLY A 87 -0.82 -4.71 -2.35
C GLY A 87 -1.39 -6.14 -2.26
N THR A 88 -2.72 -6.28 -2.33
CA THR A 88 -3.41 -7.58 -2.31
C THR A 88 -3.18 -8.36 -3.61
N LEU A 89 -3.19 -7.69 -4.77
CA LEU A 89 -2.83 -8.32 -6.06
C LEU A 89 -1.39 -8.83 -6.05
N ALA A 90 -0.45 -8.05 -5.52
CA ALA A 90 0.95 -8.48 -5.37
C ALA A 90 1.08 -9.67 -4.41
N ALA A 91 0.36 -9.64 -3.29
CA ALA A 91 0.31 -10.75 -2.33
C ALA A 91 -0.25 -12.03 -2.97
N HIS A 92 -1.36 -11.94 -3.71
CA HIS A 92 -1.93 -13.08 -4.43
C HIS A 92 -0.99 -13.63 -5.52
N GLY A 93 -0.31 -12.76 -6.27
CA GLY A 93 0.69 -13.18 -7.25
C GLY A 93 1.84 -13.96 -6.61
N SER A 94 2.32 -13.51 -5.44
CA SER A 94 3.33 -14.23 -4.65
C SER A 94 2.81 -15.57 -4.13
N GLN A 95 1.59 -15.59 -3.60
CA GLN A 95 0.96 -16.79 -3.07
C GLN A 95 0.77 -17.87 -4.15
N ARG A 96 0.30 -17.48 -5.34
CA ARG A 96 0.13 -18.38 -6.48
C ARG A 96 1.46 -19.02 -6.89
N LYS A 97 2.54 -18.24 -7.01
CA LYS A 97 3.88 -18.75 -7.34
C LYS A 97 4.38 -19.75 -6.30
N ARG A 98 4.09 -19.52 -5.02
CA ARG A 98 4.43 -20.44 -3.93
C ARG A 98 3.68 -21.77 -4.07
N TYR A 99 2.37 -21.75 -4.25
CA TYR A 99 1.59 -22.97 -4.43
C TYR A 99 1.97 -23.74 -5.69
N GLU A 100 2.25 -23.05 -6.80
CA GLU A 100 2.74 -23.69 -8.03
C GLU A 100 4.08 -24.40 -7.78
N LYS A 101 5.01 -23.74 -7.05
CA LYS A 101 6.30 -24.34 -6.70
C LYS A 101 6.17 -25.53 -5.76
N GLU A 102 5.32 -25.44 -4.73
CA GLU A 102 5.04 -26.53 -3.80
C GLU A 102 4.47 -27.75 -4.53
N ARG A 103 3.50 -27.54 -5.44
CA ARG A 103 2.91 -28.62 -6.24
C ARG A 103 3.93 -29.28 -7.17
N THR A 104 4.80 -28.51 -7.82
CA THR A 104 5.87 -29.07 -8.66
C THR A 104 6.84 -29.92 -7.85
N LEU A 105 7.22 -29.46 -6.65
CA LEU A 105 8.11 -30.21 -5.76
C LEU A 105 7.47 -31.50 -5.27
N GLU A 106 6.17 -31.49 -4.95
CA GLU A 106 5.44 -32.70 -4.56
C GLU A 106 5.37 -33.73 -5.68
N ASN A 107 5.15 -33.30 -6.93
CA ASN A 107 5.14 -34.20 -8.08
C ASN A 107 6.52 -34.82 -8.32
N LEU A 108 7.59 -34.01 -8.28
CA LEU A 108 8.96 -34.50 -8.41
C LEU A 108 9.33 -35.49 -7.29
N ALA A 109 8.87 -35.24 -6.07
CA ALA A 109 9.12 -36.13 -4.94
C ALA A 109 8.39 -37.48 -5.10
N LYS A 110 7.17 -37.48 -5.67
CA LYS A 110 6.43 -38.71 -5.99
C LYS A 110 7.10 -39.50 -7.09
N GLU A 111 7.49 -38.85 -8.19
CA GLU A 111 8.21 -39.48 -9.31
C GLU A 111 9.57 -40.07 -8.88
N ALA A 112 10.24 -39.47 -7.89
CA ALA A 112 11.50 -40.00 -7.36
C ALA A 112 11.31 -41.16 -6.34
N SER A 113 10.08 -41.40 -5.88
CA SER A 113 9.75 -42.46 -4.92
C SER A 113 9.13 -43.71 -5.56
N GLU A 114 8.82 -43.64 -6.86
CA GLU A 114 8.39 -44.76 -7.72
C GLU A 114 9.60 -45.37 -8.45
#